data_AF-A0A7S7M9F5-F1
#
_entry.id   AF-A0A7S7M9F5-F1
#
_cell.length_a   1.000
_cell.length_b   1.000
_cell.length_c   1.000
_cell.angle_alpha   90.00
_cell.angle_beta   90.00
_cell.angle_gamma   90.00
#
_symmetry.space_group_name_H-M   'P 1'
#
loop_
_entity.id
_entity.type
_entity.pdbx_description
1 polymer ?
#
loop_
_entity_poly.entity_id
_entity_poly.type
_entity_poly.pdbx_seq_one_letter_code
_entity_poly.pdbx_strand_id
1 'polypeptide(L)'
;MKKITFLVNLIGLILVVMICGAFEVWYRGLDSEAGPVAVQSGVLVQVMIILAGPVSMFSLGALAGLLIAWFKKIKLRRAVRVALRVLDVLVLANTVLAFVPLLAGDAGSSLSAFMVVFLFVSFAVPVLPVFFGFAYALSLAGVDETRKPFITGPFTPDEDE
;
A
#
# COMPACT_ATOMS: atom_id res chain seq x y z
N MET A 1 15.38 -11.22 -3.95
CA MET A 1 14.72 -10.23 -4.83
C MET A 1 15.70 -9.86 -5.96
N LYS A 2 15.24 -9.59 -7.18
CA LYS A 2 16.13 -9.11 -8.27
C LYS A 2 16.54 -7.66 -8.00
N LYS A 3 17.79 -7.29 -8.31
CA LYS A 3 18.34 -5.93 -8.13
C LYS A 3 17.50 -4.86 -8.82
N ILE A 4 17.06 -5.12 -10.05
CA ILE A 4 16.25 -4.19 -10.83
C ILE A 4 14.89 -3.94 -10.17
N THR A 5 14.21 -5.00 -9.70
CA THR A 5 12.93 -4.86 -9.00
C THR A 5 13.06 -4.05 -7.71
N PHE A 6 14.18 -4.20 -7.00
CA PHE A 6 14.45 -3.41 -5.80
C PHE A 6 14.63 -1.93 -6.16
N LEU A 7 15.48 -1.64 -7.16
CA LEU A 7 15.80 -0.27 -7.55
C LEU A 7 14.56 0.48 -8.07
N VAL A 8 13.75 -0.16 -8.92
CA VAL A 8 12.53 0.45 -9.48
C VAL A 8 11.54 0.79 -8.37
N ASN A 9 11.29 -0.12 -7.42
CA ASN A 9 10.37 0.14 -6.31
C ASN A 9 10.94 1.19 -5.35
N LEU A 10 12.24 1.16 -5.08
CA LEU A 10 12.89 2.13 -4.21
C LEU A 10 12.75 3.55 -4.79
N ILE A 11 13.10 3.74 -6.07
CA ILE A 11 13.00 5.03 -6.74
C ILE A 11 11.54 5.48 -6.82
N GLY A 12 10.63 4.59 -7.20
CA GLY A 12 9.19 4.89 -7.29
C GLY A 12 8.62 5.35 -5.95
N LEU A 13 8.91 4.65 -4.86
CA LEU A 13 8.43 5.00 -3.53
C LEU A 13 9.04 6.31 -3.02
N ILE A 14 10.32 6.58 -3.30
CA ILE A 14 10.95 7.87 -2.95
C ILE A 14 10.26 9.01 -3.69
N LEU A 15 9.99 8.87 -4.99
CA LEU A 15 9.28 9.89 -5.77
C LEU A 15 7.88 10.14 -5.21
N VAL A 16 7.14 9.10 -4.84
CA VAL A 16 5.82 9.24 -4.21
C VAL A 16 5.91 10.01 -2.89
N VAL A 17 6.87 9.67 -2.01
CA VAL A 17 7.09 10.41 -0.75
C VAL A 17 7.42 11.88 -1.03
N MET A 18 8.27 12.16 -2.01
CA MET A 18 8.64 13.53 -2.37
C MET A 18 7.45 14.33 -2.90
N ILE A 19 6.63 13.74 -3.75
CA ILE A 19 5.43 14.39 -4.32
C ILE A 19 4.41 14.66 -3.21
N CYS A 20 4.10 13.66 -2.37
CA CYS A 20 3.16 13.82 -1.25
C CYS A 20 3.69 14.83 -0.23
N GLY A 21 4.97 14.78 0.12
CA GLY A 21 5.60 15.70 1.05
C GLY A 21 5.63 17.14 0.53
N ALA A 22 5.99 17.35 -0.75
CA ALA A 22 5.95 18.66 -1.38
C ALA A 22 4.53 19.25 -1.39
N PHE A 23 3.53 18.40 -1.69
CA PHE A 23 2.13 18.79 -1.63
C PHE A 23 1.67 19.15 -0.21
N GLU A 24 2.02 18.35 0.80
CA GLU A 24 1.66 18.63 2.19
C GLU A 24 2.29 19.94 2.70
N VAL A 25 3.56 20.20 2.35
CA VAL A 25 4.24 21.45 2.70
C VAL A 25 3.56 22.64 2.02
N TRP A 26 3.25 22.52 0.72
CA TRP A 26 2.53 23.55 0.00
C TRP A 26 1.14 23.81 0.59
N TYR A 27 0.35 22.75 0.83
CA TYR A 27 -1.01 22.85 1.34
C TYR A 27 -1.07 23.44 2.75
N ARG A 28 -0.16 23.02 3.65
CA ARG A 28 -0.07 23.56 5.02
C ARG A 28 0.50 24.98 5.07
N GLY A 29 1.21 25.40 4.02
CA GLY A 29 1.73 26.75 3.86
C GLY A 29 0.71 27.75 3.31
N LEU A 30 -0.50 27.32 2.93
CA LEU A 30 -1.58 28.20 2.51
C LEU A 30 -2.19 28.91 3.72
N ASP A 31 -2.48 30.21 3.56
CA ASP A 31 -3.25 30.97 4.55
C ASP A 31 -4.66 30.39 4.73
N SER A 32 -5.28 30.67 5.89
CA SER A 32 -6.57 30.09 6.29
C SER A 32 -7.70 30.34 5.29
N GLU A 33 -7.62 31.41 4.48
CA GLU A 33 -8.60 31.73 3.44
C GLU A 33 -8.25 31.13 2.06
N ALA A 34 -6.96 30.88 1.79
CA ALA A 34 -6.50 30.29 0.53
C ALA A 34 -6.69 28.77 0.48
N GLY A 35 -6.67 28.10 1.64
CA GLY A 35 -6.89 26.65 1.74
C GLY A 35 -8.23 26.17 1.18
N PRO A 36 -9.39 26.71 1.63
CA PRO A 36 -10.71 26.35 1.12
C PRO A 36 -10.87 26.63 -0.38
N VAL A 37 -10.31 27.73 -0.88
CA VAL A 37 -10.35 28.11 -2.30
C VAL A 37 -9.53 27.12 -3.14
N ALA A 38 -8.36 26.69 -2.67
CA ALA A 38 -7.56 25.66 -3.33
C ALA A 38 -8.28 24.30 -3.36
N VAL A 39 -9.03 23.94 -2.31
CA VAL A 39 -9.84 22.70 -2.29
C VAL A 39 -10.96 22.74 -3.34
N GLN A 40 -11.54 23.93 -3.58
CA GLN A 40 -12.57 24.12 -4.60
C GLN A 40 -12.00 24.23 -6.03
N SER A 41 -10.69 24.46 -6.17
CA SER A 41 -10.03 24.64 -7.48
C SER A 41 -10.03 23.38 -8.36
N GLY A 42 -10.19 22.18 -7.79
CA GLY A 42 -10.33 20.96 -8.59
C GLY A 42 -10.29 19.64 -7.81
N VAL A 43 -10.90 18.61 -8.40
CA VAL A 43 -11.00 17.24 -7.86
C VAL A 43 -9.62 16.67 -7.51
N LEU A 44 -8.59 16.99 -8.29
CA LEU A 44 -7.24 16.48 -8.09
C LEU A 44 -6.60 16.99 -6.78
N VAL A 45 -6.89 18.24 -6.39
CA VAL A 45 -6.43 18.81 -5.11
C VAL A 45 -7.17 18.17 -3.94
N GLN A 46 -8.48 17.95 -4.07
CA GLN A 46 -9.28 17.27 -3.05
C GLN A 46 -8.77 15.84 -2.78
N VAL A 47 -8.50 15.09 -3.85
CA VAL A 47 -7.93 13.75 -3.78
C VAL A 47 -6.57 13.75 -3.07
N MET A 48 -5.68 14.69 -3.43
CA MET A 48 -4.36 14.79 -2.82
C MET A 48 -4.41 15.18 -1.33
N ILE A 49 -5.34 16.05 -0.90
CA ILE A 49 -5.53 16.39 0.52
C ILE A 49 -5.88 15.15 1.34
N ILE A 50 -6.76 14.30 0.82
CA ILE A 50 -7.25 13.11 1.52
C ILE A 50 -6.16 12.03 1.57
N LEU A 51 -5.42 11.85 0.48
CA LEU A 51 -4.48 10.74 0.31
C LEU A 51 -3.05 11.04 0.73
N ALA A 52 -2.58 12.28 0.67
CA ALA A 52 -1.14 12.56 0.82
C ALA A 52 -0.58 12.01 2.13
N GLY A 53 -1.31 12.14 3.24
CA GLY A 53 -0.93 11.58 4.54
C GLY A 53 -0.88 10.05 4.57
N PRO A 54 -1.98 9.32 4.27
CA PRO A 54 -1.96 7.86 4.23
C PRO A 54 -0.95 7.29 3.21
N VAL A 55 -0.82 7.91 2.04
CA VAL A 55 0.09 7.47 0.97
C VAL A 55 1.55 7.71 1.34
N SER A 56 1.88 8.84 1.98
CA SER A 56 3.23 9.10 2.47
C SER A 56 3.62 8.08 3.55
N MET A 57 2.72 7.78 4.49
CA MET A 57 2.95 6.75 5.51
C MET A 57 3.06 5.34 4.94
N PHE A 58 2.20 4.97 3.99
CA PHE A 58 2.33 3.72 3.26
C PHE A 58 3.69 3.62 2.57
N SER A 59 4.10 4.68 1.88
CA SER A 59 5.37 4.68 1.13
C SER A 59 6.57 4.58 2.06
N LEU A 60 6.54 5.22 3.22
CA LEU A 60 7.56 5.08 4.27
C LEU A 60 7.62 3.65 4.82
N GLY A 61 6.47 3.04 5.11
CA GLY A 61 6.39 1.63 5.54
C GLY A 61 6.92 0.67 4.48
N ALA A 62 6.61 0.93 3.21
CA ALA A 62 7.10 0.17 2.08
C ALA A 62 8.62 0.31 1.91
N LEU A 63 9.17 1.52 2.02
CA LEU A 63 10.61 1.74 1.98
C LEU A 63 11.33 0.96 3.10
N ALA A 64 10.81 1.02 4.33
CA ALA A 64 11.36 0.27 5.45
C ALA A 64 11.32 -1.25 5.19
N GLY A 65 10.18 -1.78 4.74
CA GLY A 65 10.04 -3.20 4.39
C GLY A 65 10.94 -3.63 3.24
N LEU A 66 11.13 -2.76 2.26
CA LEU A 66 11.95 -3.03 1.07
C LEU A 66 13.43 -3.10 1.45
N LEU A 67 13.90 -2.15 2.26
CA LEU A 67 15.27 -2.13 2.79
C LEU A 67 15.52 -3.37 3.66
N ILE A 68 14.61 -3.71 4.56
CA ILE A 68 14.74 -4.89 5.42
C ILE A 68 14.76 -6.18 4.60
N ALA A 69 13.82 -6.34 3.66
CA ALA A 69 13.76 -7.51 2.78
C ALA A 69 15.04 -7.66 1.95
N TRP A 70 15.62 -6.54 1.50
CA TRP A 70 16.86 -6.52 0.74
C TRP A 70 18.09 -6.85 1.58
N PHE A 71 18.32 -6.11 2.68
CA PHE A 71 19.48 -6.29 3.55
C PHE A 71 19.51 -7.66 4.24
N LYS A 72 18.37 -8.12 4.75
CA LYS A 72 18.28 -9.42 5.42
C LYS A 72 18.04 -10.59 4.46
N LYS A 73 17.98 -10.33 3.14
CA LYS A 73 17.70 -11.34 2.10
C LYS A 73 16.53 -12.24 2.48
N ILE A 74 15.45 -11.64 3.00
CA ILE A 74 14.31 -12.38 3.55
C ILE A 74 13.67 -13.22 2.44
N LYS A 75 13.40 -14.47 2.76
CA LYS A 75 12.60 -15.38 1.92
C LYS A 75 11.29 -15.66 2.65
N LEU A 76 10.17 -15.48 1.96
CA LEU A 76 8.85 -15.80 2.48
C LEU A 76 8.35 -17.15 1.96
N ARG A 77 7.54 -17.81 2.78
CA ARG A 77 6.74 -18.96 2.34
C ARG A 77 5.75 -18.52 1.26
N ARG A 78 5.51 -19.38 0.27
CA ARG A 78 4.59 -19.11 -0.85
C ARG A 78 3.19 -18.70 -0.37
N ALA A 79 2.66 -19.39 0.66
CA ALA A 79 1.35 -19.09 1.24
C ALA A 79 1.27 -17.67 1.84
N VAL A 80 2.30 -17.26 2.60
CA VAL A 80 2.34 -15.92 3.20
C VAL A 80 2.45 -14.85 2.12
N ARG A 81 3.25 -15.09 1.07
CA ARG A 81 3.33 -14.16 -0.05
C ARG A 81 1.98 -14.00 -0.77
N VAL A 82 1.26 -15.11 -0.98
CA VAL A 82 -0.07 -15.05 -1.62
C VAL A 82 -1.05 -14.29 -0.74
N ALA A 83 -1.08 -14.56 0.58
CA ALA A 83 -1.93 -13.81 1.51
C ALA A 83 -1.63 -12.31 1.49
N LEU A 84 -0.34 -11.93 1.51
CA LEU A 84 0.06 -10.52 1.41
C LEU A 84 -0.35 -9.90 0.06
N ARG A 85 -0.20 -10.62 -1.05
CA ARG A 85 -0.66 -10.11 -2.36
C ARG A 85 -2.16 -9.95 -2.44
N VAL A 86 -2.93 -10.88 -1.87
CA VAL A 86 -4.40 -10.77 -1.84
C VAL A 86 -4.80 -9.55 -1.01
N LEU A 87 -4.15 -9.35 0.13
CA LEU A 87 -4.34 -8.17 0.96
C LEU A 87 -4.01 -6.87 0.20
N ASP A 88 -2.85 -6.82 -0.49
CA ASP A 88 -2.43 -5.67 -1.29
C ASP A 88 -3.45 -5.34 -2.39
N VAL A 89 -3.92 -6.37 -3.11
CA VAL A 89 -4.92 -6.20 -4.17
C VAL A 89 -6.26 -5.73 -3.61
N LEU A 90 -6.68 -6.25 -2.46
CA LEU A 90 -7.94 -5.85 -1.81
C LEU A 90 -7.89 -4.38 -1.39
N VAL A 91 -6.76 -3.95 -0.80
CA VAL A 91 -6.53 -2.56 -0.40
C VAL A 91 -6.50 -1.65 -1.64
N LEU A 92 -5.82 -2.07 -2.71
CA LEU A 92 -5.74 -1.31 -3.96
C LEU A 92 -7.12 -1.17 -4.62
N ALA A 93 -7.86 -2.27 -4.74
CA ALA A 93 -9.19 -2.27 -5.34
C ALA A 93 -10.16 -1.38 -4.55
N ASN A 94 -10.12 -1.45 -3.21
CA ASN A 94 -10.93 -0.57 -2.39
C ASN A 94 -10.52 0.90 -2.50
N THR A 95 -9.21 1.17 -2.59
CA THR A 95 -8.67 2.52 -2.83
C THR A 95 -9.24 3.09 -4.14
N VAL A 96 -9.17 2.34 -5.23
CA VAL A 96 -9.73 2.75 -6.54
C VAL A 96 -11.24 2.98 -6.46
N LEU A 97 -11.98 2.05 -5.85
CA LEU A 97 -13.43 2.14 -5.72
C LEU A 97 -13.88 3.37 -4.93
N ALA A 98 -13.10 3.80 -3.94
CA ALA A 98 -13.40 4.98 -3.14
C ALA A 98 -13.25 6.32 -3.87
N PHE A 99 -12.52 6.35 -5.00
CA PHE A 99 -12.41 7.54 -5.84
C PHE A 99 -13.49 7.62 -6.91
N VAL A 100 -14.22 6.54 -7.17
CA VAL A 100 -15.32 6.52 -8.14
C VAL A 100 -16.36 7.62 -7.89
N PRO A 101 -16.82 7.89 -6.66
CA PRO A 101 -17.77 8.97 -6.38
C PRO A 101 -17.20 10.37 -6.64
N LEU A 102 -15.94 10.59 -6.26
CA LEU A 102 -15.21 11.84 -6.51
C LEU A 102 -15.03 12.12 -8.00
N LEU A 103 -14.80 11.08 -8.81
CA LEU A 103 -14.70 11.18 -10.27
C LEU A 103 -16.08 11.35 -10.94
N ALA A 104 -17.15 10.86 -10.32
CA ALA A 104 -18.52 11.02 -10.80
C ALA A 104 -19.13 12.39 -10.48
N GLY A 105 -18.40 13.27 -9.77
CA GLY A 105 -18.90 14.60 -9.37
C GLY A 105 -19.93 14.57 -8.24
N ASP A 106 -20.19 13.39 -7.69
CA ASP A 106 -21.18 13.17 -6.63
C ASP A 106 -20.46 13.18 -5.27
N ALA A 107 -20.10 14.38 -4.82
CA ALA A 107 -19.38 14.61 -3.56
C ALA A 107 -20.22 14.28 -2.30
N GLY A 108 -21.47 13.83 -2.46
CA GLY A 108 -22.44 13.72 -1.38
C GLY A 108 -22.56 12.36 -0.69
N SER A 109 -22.31 11.22 -1.34
CA SER A 109 -23.02 10.01 -0.86
C SER A 109 -22.38 8.61 -0.96
N SER A 110 -21.11 8.43 -1.35
CA SER A 110 -20.63 7.02 -1.47
C SER A 110 -19.13 6.76 -1.35
N LEU A 111 -18.42 7.42 -0.43
CA LEU A 111 -17.16 6.81 0.04
C LEU A 111 -17.50 5.44 0.64
N SER A 112 -16.91 4.36 0.11
CA SER A 112 -17.18 3.00 0.60
C SER A 112 -16.96 2.95 2.11
N ALA A 113 -17.83 2.26 2.86
CA ALA A 113 -17.73 2.19 4.31
C ALA A 113 -16.32 1.75 4.77
N PHE A 114 -15.67 0.89 3.99
CA PHE A 114 -14.29 0.45 4.24
C PHE A 114 -13.26 1.54 4.01
N MET A 115 -13.43 2.44 3.03
CA MET A 115 -12.53 3.59 2.84
C MET A 115 -12.76 4.67 3.89
N VAL A 116 -14.01 4.91 4.30
CA VAL A 116 -14.30 5.81 5.44
C VAL A 116 -13.63 5.26 6.68
N VAL A 117 -13.77 3.97 6.96
CA VAL A 117 -13.08 3.32 8.07
C VAL A 117 -11.57 3.38 7.86
N PHE A 118 -11.03 3.10 6.67
CA PHE A 118 -9.59 3.16 6.43
C PHE A 118 -9.02 4.57 6.59
N LEU A 119 -9.69 5.61 6.08
CA LEU A 119 -9.28 7.00 6.25
C LEU A 119 -9.41 7.42 7.70
N PHE A 120 -10.57 7.18 8.33
CA PHE A 120 -10.81 7.48 9.74
C PHE A 120 -9.81 6.78 10.64
N VAL A 121 -9.54 5.50 10.39
CA VAL A 121 -8.54 4.71 11.11
C VAL A 121 -7.12 5.08 10.70
N SER A 122 -6.85 5.57 9.50
CA SER A 122 -5.51 6.09 9.14
C SER A 122 -5.22 7.41 9.84
N PHE A 123 -6.25 8.26 10.02
CA PHE A 123 -6.15 9.47 10.83
C PHE A 123 -6.11 9.15 12.33
N ALA A 124 -6.83 8.13 12.80
CA ALA A 124 -6.86 7.74 14.22
C ALA A 124 -5.70 6.82 14.63
N VAL A 125 -5.18 6.01 13.70
CA VAL A 125 -4.12 5.00 13.87
C VAL A 125 -3.18 5.09 12.66
N PRO A 126 -2.25 6.06 12.67
CA PRO A 126 -1.32 6.30 11.56
C PRO A 126 -0.41 5.10 11.24
N VAL A 127 -0.37 4.10 12.12
CA VAL A 127 0.44 2.89 11.99
C VAL A 127 -0.11 1.92 10.93
N LEU A 128 -1.42 1.95 10.65
CA LEU A 128 -2.04 1.01 9.70
C LEU A 128 -1.54 1.16 8.26
N PRO A 129 -1.49 2.38 7.67
CA PRO A 129 -0.88 2.59 6.36
C PRO A 129 0.57 2.10 6.29
N VAL A 130 1.35 2.33 7.35
CA VAL A 130 2.75 1.88 7.46
C VAL A 130 2.83 0.35 7.42
N PHE A 131 1.95 -0.35 8.15
CA PHE A 131 1.88 -1.81 8.11
C PHE A 131 1.53 -2.36 6.74
N PHE A 132 0.58 -1.74 6.03
CA PHE A 132 0.25 -2.14 4.67
C PHE A 132 1.41 -1.89 3.70
N GLY A 133 2.10 -0.76 3.83
CA GLY A 133 3.32 -0.50 3.05
C GLY A 133 4.38 -1.55 3.29
N PHE A 134 4.59 -1.91 4.55
CA PHE A 134 5.54 -2.94 4.94
C PHE A 134 5.15 -4.32 4.38
N ALA A 135 3.87 -4.69 4.48
CA ALA A 135 3.29 -5.91 3.92
C ALA A 135 3.50 -6.00 2.41
N TYR A 136 3.26 -4.90 1.70
CA TYR A 136 3.50 -4.78 0.26
C TYR A 136 4.98 -5.03 -0.09
N ALA A 137 5.90 -4.39 0.63
CA ALA A 137 7.33 -4.59 0.38
C ALA A 137 7.80 -6.03 0.69
N LEU A 138 7.20 -6.68 1.68
CA LEU A 138 7.44 -8.10 1.96
C LEU A 138 6.84 -9.01 0.87
N SER A 139 5.71 -8.65 0.25
CA SER A 139 5.12 -9.44 -0.84
C SER A 139 6.02 -9.52 -2.08
N LEU A 140 6.97 -8.57 -2.21
CA LEU A 140 8.03 -8.53 -3.23
C LEU A 140 9.30 -9.32 -2.86
N ALA A 141 9.48 -9.72 -1.61
CA ALA A 141 10.63 -10.50 -1.15
C ALA A 141 10.63 -11.91 -1.75
N GLY A 142 11.78 -12.60 -1.83
CA GLY A 142 11.94 -13.90 -2.53
C GLY A 142 11.08 -15.05 -1.96
N VAL A 143 10.76 -16.08 -2.75
CA VAL A 143 10.08 -17.28 -2.23
C VAL A 143 11.17 -18.20 -1.69
N ASP A 144 10.92 -18.80 -0.54
CA ASP A 144 11.70 -19.95 -0.10
C ASP A 144 11.18 -21.20 -0.83
N GLU A 145 11.90 -21.65 -1.86
CA GLU A 145 11.54 -22.82 -2.67
C GLU A 145 11.92 -24.15 -2.02
N THR A 146 12.70 -24.11 -0.93
CA THR A 146 13.24 -25.29 -0.23
C THR A 146 12.24 -25.98 0.70
N ARG A 147 11.15 -25.32 1.10
CA ARG A 147 10.10 -25.96 1.89
C ARG A 147 8.93 -26.35 0.98
N LYS A 148 8.91 -27.64 0.60
CA LYS A 148 7.77 -28.27 -0.07
C LYS A 148 6.48 -27.86 0.63
N PRO A 149 5.40 -27.52 -0.10
CA PRO A 149 4.10 -27.35 0.52
C PRO A 149 3.77 -28.64 1.28
N PHE A 150 3.14 -28.53 2.45
CA PHE A 150 2.56 -29.65 3.18
C PHE A 150 1.32 -30.14 2.41
N ILE A 151 1.50 -30.47 1.14
CA ILE A 151 0.55 -31.20 0.32
C ILE A 151 1.00 -32.63 0.49
N THR A 152 0.26 -33.32 1.34
CA THR A 152 -0.04 -34.76 1.26
C THR A 152 0.48 -35.36 -0.03
N GLY A 153 1.64 -36.00 0.03
CA GLY A 153 1.96 -37.00 -0.98
C GLY A 153 0.83 -38.04 -0.95
N PRO A 154 0.42 -38.62 -2.10
CA PRO A 154 -0.31 -39.86 -2.02
C PRO A 154 0.56 -40.82 -1.22
N PHE A 155 0.04 -41.35 -0.11
CA PHE A 155 0.59 -42.57 0.48
C PHE A 155 0.61 -43.58 -0.66
N THR A 156 1.78 -43.85 -1.22
CA THR A 156 2.04 -45.13 -1.86
C THR A 156 2.34 -46.07 -0.71
N PRO A 157 1.45 -47.04 -0.39
CA PRO A 157 1.93 -48.20 0.34
C PRO A 157 2.99 -48.85 -0.54
N ASP A 158 4.15 -49.13 0.03
CA ASP A 158 5.12 -50.01 -0.59
C ASP A 158 4.43 -51.38 -0.74
N GLU A 159 3.99 -51.72 -1.96
CA GLU A 159 3.66 -53.09 -2.32
C GLU A 159 4.96 -53.77 -2.73
N ASP A 160 5.71 -54.21 -1.71
CA ASP A 160 6.63 -55.34 -1.83
C ASP A 160 5.78 -56.62 -1.84
N GLU A 161 5.52 -57.20 -3.02
CA GLU A 161 5.38 -58.66 -3.25
C GLU A 161 5.50 -59.01 -4.73
#